data_AF-A0A1D9GZV2-F1
#
_entry.id   AF-A0A1D9GZV2-F1
#
_cell.length_a   1.000
_cell.length_b   1.000
_cell.length_c   1.000
_cell.angle_alpha   90.00
_cell.angle_beta   90.00
_cell.angle_gamma   90.00
#
_symmetry.space_group_name_H-M   'P 1'
#
loop_
_entity.id
_entity.type
_entity.pdbx_description
1 polymer ?
#
loop_
_entity_poly.entity_id
_entity_poly.type
_entity_poly.pdbx_seq_one_letter_code
_entity_poly.pdbx_strand_id
1 'polypeptide(L)'
;MNTTARISTAERLGRSFGRVWRAYIRGERRMSKRLASKGMPVAVATVLLWVVKLAALGLLLYVAFWIGLVLLGVAVAGWAAAANNSGEEEWPFTDLTELRKTPGYDPNLYNDTSHELYTDD
;
A
#
# COMPACT_ATOMS: atom_id res chain seq x y z
N MET A 1 17.78 -31.03 8.18
CA MET A 1 17.63 -29.56 8.06
C MET A 1 16.21 -29.29 7.55
N ASN A 2 15.36 -28.68 8.36
CA ASN A 2 13.94 -28.45 8.05
C ASN A 2 13.74 -27.00 7.55
N THR A 3 13.48 -26.83 6.26
CA THR A 3 13.03 -25.55 5.69
C THR A 3 11.50 -25.54 5.68
N THR A 4 10.92 -24.97 6.73
CA THR A 4 9.48 -24.72 6.84
C THR A 4 9.06 -23.73 5.76
N ALA A 5 8.44 -24.25 4.70
CA ALA A 5 7.81 -23.46 3.66
C ALA A 5 6.78 -22.51 4.30
N ARG A 6 7.06 -21.21 4.25
CA ARG A 6 6.09 -20.16 4.51
C ARG A 6 5.03 -20.18 3.40
N ILE A 7 4.07 -21.09 3.51
CA ILE A 7 2.98 -21.23 2.55
C ILE A 7 1.98 -20.09 2.80
N SER A 8 2.26 -19.01 2.06
CA SER A 8 1.40 -17.94 1.60
C SER A 8 -0.10 -18.18 1.80
N THR A 9 -0.70 -17.36 2.64
CA THR A 9 -2.15 -17.19 2.83
C THR A 9 -2.87 -16.77 1.54
N ALA A 10 -2.16 -16.29 0.52
CA ALA A 10 -2.73 -15.83 -0.74
C ALA A 10 -3.36 -16.96 -1.58
N GLU A 11 -2.86 -18.20 -1.49
CA GLU A 11 -3.44 -19.32 -2.26
C GLU A 11 -4.78 -19.81 -1.71
N ARG A 12 -5.05 -19.60 -0.42
CA ARG A 12 -6.30 -20.07 0.21
C ARG A 12 -7.52 -19.23 -0.17
N LEU A 13 -7.33 -17.92 -0.37
CA LEU A 13 -8.42 -17.01 -0.73
C LEU A 13 -8.94 -17.25 -2.15
N GLY A 14 -8.05 -17.57 -3.11
CA GLY A 14 -8.49 -17.95 -4.46
C GLY A 14 -9.31 -19.24 -4.48
N ARG A 15 -9.00 -20.21 -3.62
CA ARG A 15 -9.69 -21.52 -3.57
C ARG A 15 -11.02 -21.48 -2.81
N SER A 16 -11.25 -20.53 -1.90
CA SER A 16 -12.56 -20.34 -1.26
C SER A 16 -13.54 -19.70 -2.24
N PHE A 17 -13.11 -18.65 -2.96
CA PHE A 17 -13.91 -17.99 -3.99
C PHE A 17 -14.32 -18.96 -5.11
N GLY A 18 -13.37 -19.77 -5.60
CA GLY A 18 -13.65 -20.81 -6.61
C GLY A 18 -14.49 -22.00 -6.11
N ARG A 19 -14.68 -22.17 -4.78
CA ARG A 19 -15.60 -23.17 -4.21
C ARG A 19 -17.01 -22.62 -4.06
N VAL A 20 -17.15 -21.39 -3.58
CA VAL A 20 -18.44 -20.69 -3.50
C VAL A 20 -19.05 -20.54 -4.89
N TRP A 21 -18.25 -20.19 -5.90
CA TRP A 21 -18.67 -20.13 -7.30
C TRP A 21 -19.16 -21.48 -7.87
N ARG A 22 -18.48 -22.58 -7.53
CA ARG A 22 -18.89 -23.93 -7.96
C ARG A 22 -20.12 -24.46 -7.23
N ALA A 23 -20.34 -24.06 -5.98
CA ALA A 23 -21.57 -24.35 -5.25
C ALA A 23 -22.76 -23.57 -5.83
N TYR A 24 -22.53 -22.31 -6.22
CA TYR A 24 -23.52 -21.47 -6.91
C TYR A 24 -23.96 -22.09 -8.25
N ILE A 25 -23.02 -22.48 -9.11
CA ILE A 25 -23.33 -23.13 -10.41
C ILE A 25 -23.98 -24.52 -10.24
N ARG A 26 -23.63 -25.28 -9.19
CA ARG A 26 -24.27 -26.60 -8.93
C ARG A 26 -25.66 -26.48 -8.32
N GLY A 27 -25.95 -25.39 -7.61
CA GLY A 27 -27.27 -25.08 -7.09
C GLY A 27 -28.32 -24.98 -8.20
N GLU A 28 -27.93 -24.45 -9.37
CA GLU A 28 -28.81 -24.37 -10.54
C GLU A 28 -29.34 -25.75 -10.94
N ARG A 29 -28.48 -26.78 -11.06
CA ARG A 29 -28.88 -28.09 -11.61
C ARG A 29 -29.91 -28.87 -10.76
N ARG A 30 -29.93 -28.68 -9.43
CA ARG A 30 -30.96 -29.31 -8.56
C ARG A 30 -32.27 -28.53 -8.58
N MET A 31 -32.22 -27.22 -8.78
CA MET A 31 -33.41 -26.40 -9.00
C MET A 31 -34.00 -26.62 -10.40
N SER A 32 -33.19 -26.91 -11.43
CA SER A 32 -33.67 -27.11 -12.81
C SER A 32 -34.63 -28.30 -12.95
N LYS A 33 -34.39 -29.41 -12.25
CA LYS A 33 -35.32 -30.56 -12.27
C LYS A 33 -36.67 -30.25 -11.61
N ARG A 34 -36.75 -29.19 -10.80
CA ARG A 34 -37.97 -28.70 -10.16
C ARG A 34 -38.58 -27.49 -10.88
N LEU A 35 -37.80 -26.75 -11.66
CA LEU A 35 -38.25 -25.60 -12.48
C LEU A 35 -38.70 -25.99 -13.89
N ALA A 36 -38.20 -27.09 -14.46
CA ALA A 36 -38.59 -27.57 -15.78
C ALA A 36 -40.07 -27.98 -15.86
N SER A 37 -40.73 -28.24 -14.72
CA SER A 37 -42.17 -28.53 -14.68
C SER A 37 -43.06 -27.27 -14.63
N LYS A 38 -42.49 -26.05 -14.61
CA LYS A 38 -43.27 -24.80 -14.45
C LYS A 38 -42.95 -23.68 -15.45
N GLY A 39 -42.05 -23.87 -16.42
CA GLY A 39 -41.88 -22.95 -17.54
C GLY A 39 -41.54 -21.51 -17.12
N MET A 40 -40.44 -21.30 -16.39
CA MET A 40 -39.98 -19.95 -16.04
C MET A 40 -39.00 -19.38 -17.07
N PRO A 41 -39.14 -18.09 -17.42
CA PRO A 41 -38.61 -17.50 -18.65
C PRO A 41 -37.15 -17.09 -18.51
N VAL A 42 -36.49 -16.97 -19.64
CA VAL A 42 -35.14 -16.42 -19.85
C VAL A 42 -34.84 -15.18 -18.98
N ALA A 43 -35.87 -14.38 -18.63
CA ALA A 43 -35.76 -13.23 -17.74
C ALA A 43 -35.15 -13.55 -16.35
N VAL A 44 -35.46 -14.70 -15.74
CA VAL A 44 -34.91 -15.06 -14.42
C VAL A 44 -33.41 -15.32 -14.50
N ALA A 45 -32.96 -16.01 -15.54
CA ALA A 45 -31.53 -16.24 -15.78
C ALA A 45 -30.79 -14.91 -16.04
N THR A 46 -31.39 -14.00 -16.81
CA THR A 46 -30.83 -12.68 -17.07
C THR A 46 -30.68 -11.84 -15.80
N VAL A 47 -31.71 -11.79 -14.95
CA VAL A 47 -31.64 -11.06 -13.67
C VAL A 47 -30.55 -11.65 -12.78
N LEU A 48 -30.46 -12.97 -12.70
CA LEU A 48 -29.44 -13.65 -11.90
C LEU A 48 -28.01 -13.32 -12.39
N LEU A 49 -27.80 -13.31 -13.71
CA LEU A 49 -26.51 -12.89 -14.31
C LEU A 49 -26.19 -11.43 -14.00
N TRP A 50 -27.17 -10.53 -14.06
CA TRP A 50 -26.98 -9.12 -13.70
C TRP A 50 -26.62 -8.94 -12.22
N VAL A 51 -27.29 -9.66 -11.31
CA VAL A 51 -26.97 -9.63 -9.87
C VAL A 51 -25.53 -10.10 -9.64
N VAL A 52 -25.12 -11.19 -10.29
CA VAL A 52 -23.74 -11.70 -10.20
C VAL A 52 -22.74 -10.69 -10.73
N LYS A 53 -23.03 -10.07 -11.88
CA LYS A 53 -22.18 -9.04 -12.49
C LYS A 53 -22.05 -7.81 -11.59
N LEU A 54 -23.15 -7.33 -11.00
CA LEU A 54 -23.16 -6.19 -10.08
C LEU A 54 -22.42 -6.52 -8.78
N ALA A 55 -22.60 -7.73 -8.24
CA ALA A 55 -21.86 -8.18 -7.06
C ALA A 55 -20.35 -8.24 -7.32
N ALA A 56 -19.95 -8.79 -8.48
CA ALA A 56 -18.56 -8.81 -8.91
C ALA A 56 -17.99 -7.39 -9.07
N LEU A 57 -18.76 -6.48 -9.70
CA LEU A 57 -18.37 -5.08 -9.87
C LEU A 57 -18.23 -4.37 -8.52
N GLY A 58 -19.20 -4.55 -7.61
CA GLY A 58 -19.17 -3.95 -6.28
C GLY A 58 -18.00 -4.46 -5.44
N LEU A 59 -17.70 -5.75 -5.49
CA LEU A 59 -16.54 -6.32 -4.79
C LEU A 59 -15.22 -5.77 -5.36
N LEU A 60 -15.12 -5.65 -6.68
CA LEU A 60 -13.93 -5.10 -7.34
C LEU A 60 -13.71 -3.63 -6.96
N LEU A 61 -14.78 -2.83 -6.97
CA LEU A 61 -14.75 -1.44 -6.51
C LEU A 61 -14.38 -1.34 -5.03
N TYR A 62 -14.90 -2.22 -4.18
CA TYR A 62 -14.57 -2.26 -2.75
C TYR A 62 -13.08 -2.52 -2.54
N VAL A 63 -12.52 -3.53 -3.19
CA VAL A 63 -11.08 -3.84 -3.08
C VAL A 63 -10.22 -2.68 -3.62
N ALA A 64 -10.60 -2.11 -4.77
CA ALA A 64 -9.90 -0.95 -5.33
C ALA A 64 -9.95 0.27 -4.39
N PHE A 65 -11.11 0.53 -3.77
CA PHE A 65 -11.29 1.59 -2.79
C PHE A 65 -10.36 1.40 -1.57
N TRP A 66 -10.29 0.18 -1.04
CA TRP A 66 -9.37 -0.14 0.07
C TRP A 66 -7.91 0.05 -0.29
N ILE A 67 -7.49 -0.40 -1.47
CA ILE A 67 -6.12 -0.19 -1.96
C ILE A 67 -5.82 1.31 -2.07
N GLY A 68 -6.76 2.09 -2.60
CA GLY A 68 -6.65 3.55 -2.66
C GLY A 68 -6.51 4.19 -1.28
N LEU A 69 -7.28 3.73 -0.28
CA LEU A 69 -7.22 4.25 1.08
C LEU A 69 -5.87 3.94 1.76
N VAL A 70 -5.34 2.73 1.56
CA VAL A 70 -4.01 2.34 2.05
C VAL A 70 -2.91 3.17 1.38
N LEU A 71 -2.94 3.31 0.05
CA LEU A 71 -2.00 4.14 -0.71
C LEU A 71 -2.04 5.59 -0.25
N LEU A 72 -3.23 6.15 -0.02
CA LEU A 72 -3.40 7.50 0.49
C LEU A 72 -2.78 7.64 1.89
N GLY A 73 -3.01 6.67 2.78
CA GLY A 73 -2.40 6.66 4.10
C GLY A 73 -0.87 6.64 4.05
N VAL A 74 -0.29 5.80 3.17
CA VAL A 74 1.16 5.75 2.94
C VAL A 74 1.68 7.07 2.37
N ALA A 75 0.97 7.67 1.41
CA ALA A 75 1.36 8.94 0.81
C ALA A 75 1.33 10.09 1.84
N VAL A 76 0.29 10.15 2.69
CA VAL A 76 0.19 11.13 3.77
C VAL A 76 1.30 10.92 4.80
N ALA A 77 1.57 9.67 5.21
CA ALA A 77 2.64 9.35 6.15
C ALA A 77 4.02 9.68 5.57
N GLY A 78 4.27 9.37 4.30
CA GLY A 78 5.50 9.70 3.61
C GLY A 78 5.68 11.21 3.44
N TRP A 79 4.61 11.94 3.13
CA TRP A 79 4.65 13.40 3.06
C TRP A 79 4.88 14.04 4.43
N ALA A 80 4.24 13.53 5.48
CA ALA A 80 4.49 13.97 6.85
C ALA A 80 5.93 13.70 7.31
N ALA A 81 6.47 12.51 6.98
CA ALA A 81 7.87 12.18 7.27
C ALA A 81 8.84 13.09 6.49
N ALA A 82 8.58 13.35 5.21
CA ALA A 82 9.39 14.26 4.41
C ALA A 82 9.31 15.71 4.89
N ALA A 83 8.11 16.17 5.30
CA ALA A 83 7.93 17.48 5.89
C ALA A 83 8.67 17.61 7.23
N ASN A 84 8.69 16.55 8.04
CA ASN A 84 9.44 16.54 9.31
C ASN A 84 10.96 16.49 9.08
N ASN A 85 11.44 15.68 8.11
CA ASN A 85 12.86 15.56 7.79
C ASN A 85 13.50 16.84 7.24
N SER A 86 12.70 17.80 6.76
CA SER A 86 13.22 19.09 6.26
C SER A 86 13.93 19.95 7.33
N GLY A 87 13.85 19.58 8.61
CA GLY A 87 14.54 20.26 9.71
C GLY A 87 15.71 19.50 10.34
N GLU A 88 16.03 18.29 9.87
CA GLU A 88 16.92 17.36 10.60
C GLU A 88 17.93 16.61 9.71
N GLU A 89 18.02 16.99 8.44
CA GLU A 89 19.15 16.67 7.55
C GLU A 89 20.17 17.81 7.49
N GLU A 90 20.22 18.65 8.52
CA GLU A 90 21.40 19.46 8.80
C GLU A 90 22.49 18.50 9.25
N TRP A 91 23.44 18.25 8.34
CA TRP A 91 24.64 17.48 8.63
C TRP A 91 25.17 17.89 10.01
N PRO A 92 25.75 16.97 10.81
CA PRO A 92 26.39 17.32 12.08
C PRO A 92 27.72 18.05 11.83
N PHE A 93 27.77 18.89 10.81
CA PHE A 93 28.79 19.89 10.69
C PHE A 93 28.48 20.92 11.76
N THR A 94 29.22 20.83 12.86
CA THR A 94 29.33 21.84 13.91
C THR A 94 29.19 23.22 13.28
N ASP A 95 28.17 23.98 13.68
CA ASP A 95 27.95 25.34 13.18
C ASP A 95 29.28 26.11 13.27
N LEU A 96 29.60 26.98 12.31
CA LEU A 96 30.87 27.70 12.26
C LEU A 96 31.15 28.43 13.60
N THR A 97 30.09 28.85 14.28
CA THR A 97 30.15 29.48 15.60
C THR A 97 30.54 28.53 16.73
N GLU A 98 30.19 27.24 16.63
CA GLU A 98 30.60 26.18 17.54
C GLU A 98 32.00 25.65 17.19
N LEU A 99 32.32 25.53 15.90
CA LEU A 99 33.63 25.12 15.42
C LEU A 99 34.72 26.08 15.93
N ARG A 100 34.43 27.39 15.91
CA ARG A 100 35.29 28.46 16.46
C ARG A 100 35.61 28.31 17.95
N LYS A 101 34.74 27.66 18.72
CA LYS A 101 34.94 27.44 20.18
C LYS A 101 35.76 26.18 20.47
N THR A 102 36.06 25.37 19.45
CA THR A 102 36.82 24.13 19.63
C THR A 102 38.27 24.47 19.96
N PRO A 103 38.84 23.91 21.05
CA PRO A 103 40.25 24.14 21.38
C PRO A 103 41.15 23.62 20.26
N GLY A 104 42.01 24.50 19.73
CA GLY A 104 42.85 24.20 18.57
C GLY A 104 42.22 24.55 17.21
N TYR A 105 41.11 25.29 17.20
CA TYR A 105 40.56 25.87 15.98
C TYR A 105 41.52 26.89 15.35
N ASP A 106 41.70 26.81 14.03
CA ASP A 106 42.50 27.72 13.21
C ASP A 106 41.69 28.13 11.96
N PRO A 107 41.40 29.42 11.75
CA PRO A 107 40.58 29.89 10.64
C PRO A 107 41.20 29.59 9.26
N ASN A 108 42.52 29.50 9.13
CA ASN A 108 43.19 29.25 7.85
C ASN A 108 43.01 27.79 7.39
N LEU A 109 42.99 26.84 8.34
CA LEU A 109 42.74 25.41 8.07
C LEU A 109 41.31 25.14 7.56
N TYR A 110 40.34 25.95 8.01
CA TYR A 110 38.93 25.80 7.66
C TYR A 110 38.44 26.80 6.61
N ASN A 111 39.35 27.62 6.06
CA ASN A 111 39.03 28.67 5.09
C ASN A 111 37.90 29.61 5.58
N ASP A 112 37.87 29.90 6.88
CA ASP A 112 36.88 30.81 7.49
C ASP A 112 37.35 32.27 7.30
N THR A 113 37.14 32.78 6.10
CA THR A 113 37.47 34.17 5.73
C THR A 113 36.69 35.23 6.50
N SER A 114 35.63 34.82 7.22
CA SER A 114 34.85 35.70 8.09
C SER A 114 35.46 35.87 9.48
N HIS A 115 36.47 35.07 9.83
CA HIS A 115 37.14 35.13 11.12
C HIS A 115 38.15 36.27 11.18
N GLU A 116 38.18 37.02 12.28
CA GLU A 116 39.10 38.16 12.47
C GLU A 116 40.60 37.77 12.48
N LEU A 117 40.89 36.48 12.69
CA LEU A 117 42.24 35.91 12.74
C LEU A 117 42.62 35.20 11.43
N TYR A 118 41.74 35.23 10.42
CA TYR A 118 42.05 34.67 9.11
C TYR A 118 43.15 35.50 8.44
N THR A 119 44.15 34.82 7.87
CA THR A 119 45.24 35.45 7.13
C THR A 119 45.34 34.84 5.74
N ASP A 120 45.32 35.71 4.73
CA ASP A 120 45.43 35.37 3.31
C ASP A 120 46.92 35.45 2.90
N ASP A 121 47.72 34.49 3.38
CA ASP A 121 49.16 34.39 3.08
C ASP A 121 49.45 33.96 1.63
#